data_AF-X1VAW6-F1
#
_entry.id   AF-X1VAW6-F1
#
_cell.length_a   1.000
_cell.length_b   1.000
_cell.length_c   1.000
_cell.angle_alpha   90.00
_cell.angle_beta   90.00
_cell.angle_gamma   90.00
#
_symmetry.space_group_name_H-M   'P 1'
#
loop_
_entity.id
_entity.type
_entity.pdbx_description
1 polymer ?
#
loop_
_entity_poly.entity_id
_entity_poly.type
_entity_poly.pdbx_seq_one_letter_code
_entity_poly.pdbx_strand_id
1 'polypeptide(L)'
;LLVTSDEEMQAAEDDEPIEDFPDWQQDLVRIAKEIIDETGNYIDLPTKFDIHEYRIMEKFCLSLNDDEMCDTLYSLIKGSGAFGRFKNAIHEYDIADDWYKYRNDALKEIAIEWCQENDIEFEDK
;
A
#
# COMPACT_ATOMS: atom_id res chain seq x y z
N LEU A 1 8.84 7.74 9.23
CA LEU A 1 7.55 7.59 8.54
C LEU A 1 6.54 8.38 9.34
N LEU A 2 6.02 9.47 8.76
CA LEU A 2 4.93 10.22 9.34
C LEU A 2 3.63 9.70 8.73
N VAL A 3 2.61 9.49 9.55
CA VAL A 3 1.31 8.98 9.11
C VAL A 3 0.25 9.93 9.65
N THR A 4 -0.31 10.76 8.77
CA THR A 4 -1.52 11.55 9.02
C THR A 4 -2.68 10.84 8.33
N SER A 5 -3.90 10.97 8.86
CA SER A 5 -5.10 10.46 8.19
C SER A 5 -5.69 11.53 7.26
N ASP A 6 -6.63 11.11 6.41
CA ASP A 6 -7.37 12.02 5.53
C ASP A 6 -8.10 13.12 6.34
N GLU A 7 -8.47 12.84 7.59
CA GLU A 7 -9.17 13.80 8.47
C GLU A 7 -8.28 14.99 8.85
N GLU A 8 -7.02 14.74 9.27
CA GLU A 8 -6.12 15.83 9.65
C GLU A 8 -5.66 16.64 8.44
N MET A 9 -5.47 15.99 7.28
CA MET A 9 -5.18 16.68 6.02
C MET A 9 -6.36 17.58 5.60
N GLN A 10 -7.59 17.07 5.69
CA GLN A 10 -8.78 17.86 5.38
C GLN A 10 -8.95 19.03 6.34
N ALA A 11 -8.78 18.82 7.65
CA ALA A 11 -8.81 19.88 8.64
C ALA A 11 -7.76 20.97 8.37
N ALA A 12 -6.59 20.58 7.88
CA ALA A 12 -5.55 21.50 7.48
C ALA A 12 -5.90 22.27 6.19
N GLU A 13 -6.49 21.62 5.18
CA GLU A 13 -6.98 22.25 3.95
C GLU A 13 -8.12 23.27 4.21
N ASP A 14 -9.05 22.91 5.11
CA ASP A 14 -10.19 23.74 5.50
C ASP A 14 -9.82 24.82 6.56
N ASP A 15 -8.54 24.88 6.96
CA ASP A 15 -7.96 25.75 7.99
C ASP A 15 -8.74 25.72 9.32
N GLU A 16 -9.17 24.53 9.74
CA GLU A 16 -9.92 24.35 10.98
C GLU A 16 -9.08 24.71 12.22
N PRO A 17 -9.67 25.31 13.28
CA PRO A 17 -8.96 25.61 14.52
C PRO A 17 -8.45 24.33 15.19
N ILE A 18 -7.17 24.28 15.54
CA ILE A 18 -6.56 23.10 16.17
C ILE A 18 -7.22 22.82 17.53
N GLU A 19 -7.68 23.87 18.24
CA GLU A 19 -8.34 23.72 19.53
C GLU A 19 -9.68 22.96 19.48
N ASP A 20 -10.28 22.79 18.30
CA ASP A 20 -11.51 22.02 18.12
C ASP A 20 -11.26 20.51 18.12
N PHE A 21 -10.00 20.08 18.02
CA PHE A 21 -9.59 18.68 18.04
C PHE A 21 -9.16 18.21 19.45
N PRO A 22 -9.36 16.92 19.80
CA PRO A 22 -8.81 16.35 21.03
C PRO A 22 -7.29 16.52 21.11
N ASP A 23 -6.76 16.74 22.32
CA ASP A 23 -5.32 16.99 22.56
C ASP A 23 -4.38 15.99 21.86
N TRP A 24 -4.78 14.71 21.75
CA TRP A 24 -3.98 13.67 21.11
C TRP A 24 -3.88 13.81 19.57
N GLN A 25 -4.81 14.55 18.95
CA GLN A 25 -4.92 14.76 17.51
C GLN A 25 -4.38 16.13 17.07
N GLN A 26 -4.30 17.10 17.99
CA GLN A 26 -3.82 18.45 17.70
C GLN A 26 -2.42 18.50 17.07
N ASP A 27 -1.50 17.65 17.56
CA ASP A 27 -0.15 17.55 16.99
C ASP A 27 -0.17 17.06 15.54
N LEU A 28 -1.09 16.16 15.18
CA LEU A 28 -1.23 15.64 13.81
C LEU A 28 -1.83 16.68 12.87
N VAL A 29 -2.84 17.44 13.32
CA VAL A 29 -3.42 18.57 12.55
C VAL A 29 -2.37 19.66 12.32
N ARG A 30 -1.55 19.98 13.33
CA ARG A 30 -0.43 20.93 13.17
C ARG A 30 0.55 20.46 12.09
N ILE A 31 0.94 19.19 12.14
CA ILE A 31 1.85 18.62 11.14
C ILE A 31 1.21 18.65 9.74
N ALA A 32 -0.08 18.31 9.62
CA ALA A 32 -0.79 18.37 8.35
C ALA A 32 -0.80 19.80 7.77
N LYS A 33 -1.03 20.82 8.61
CA LYS A 33 -0.90 22.23 8.20
C LYS A 33 0.51 22.58 7.73
N GLU A 34 1.54 22.14 8.46
CA GLU A 34 2.94 22.33 8.04
C GLU A 34 3.23 21.69 6.68
N ILE A 35 2.68 20.49 6.41
CA ILE A 35 2.85 19.81 5.11
C ILE A 35 2.20 20.61 3.97
N ILE A 36 0.99 21.15 4.19
CA ILE A 36 0.26 21.95 3.18
C ILE A 36 0.95 23.29 2.93
N ASP A 37 1.38 23.98 4.00
CA ASP A 37 2.02 25.29 3.92
C ASP A 37 3.43 25.22 3.32
N GLU A 38 4.20 24.17 3.65
CA GLU A 38 5.54 23.93 3.10
C GLU A 38 5.51 23.13 1.80
N THR A 39 4.90 23.73 0.77
CA THR A 39 4.88 23.16 -0.59
C THR A 39 6.29 22.78 -1.07
N GLY A 40 6.51 21.48 -1.30
CA GLY A 40 7.75 20.95 -1.90
C GLY A 40 8.74 20.27 -0.95
N ASN A 41 8.47 20.25 0.36
CA ASN A 41 9.31 19.52 1.32
C ASN A 41 8.88 18.05 1.55
N TYR A 42 7.67 17.70 1.11
CA TYR A 42 7.09 16.36 1.28
C TYR A 42 6.68 15.79 -0.09
N ILE A 43 6.84 14.49 -0.23
CA ILE A 43 6.42 13.71 -1.40
C ILE A 43 5.51 12.60 -0.91
N ASP A 44 4.35 12.45 -1.53
CA ASP A 44 3.36 11.45 -1.16
C ASP A 44 3.83 10.03 -1.47
N LEU A 45 3.59 9.12 -0.52
CA LEU A 45 3.79 7.70 -0.76
C LEU A 45 2.81 7.18 -1.82
N PRO A 46 3.18 6.12 -2.56
CA PRO A 46 2.25 5.44 -3.44
C PRO A 46 1.01 4.99 -2.67
N THR A 47 -0.16 5.26 -3.23
CA THR A 47 -1.41 4.75 -2.67
C THR A 47 -1.56 3.26 -2.97
N LYS A 48 -2.50 2.60 -2.28
CA LYS A 48 -2.90 1.22 -2.61
C LYS A 48 -3.34 1.04 -4.08
N PHE A 49 -3.81 2.12 -4.71
CA PHE A 49 -4.23 2.09 -6.11
C PHE A 49 -3.03 2.10 -7.06
N ASP A 50 -1.96 2.82 -6.71
CA ASP A 50 -0.72 2.91 -7.48
C ASP A 50 0.10 1.61 -7.42
N ILE A 51 0.09 0.94 -6.26
CA ILE A 51 0.76 -0.35 -6.04
C ILE A 51 0.16 -1.47 -6.91
N HIS A 52 -1.11 -1.32 -7.33
CA HIS A 52 -1.82 -2.30 -8.15
C HIS A 52 -1.73 -3.73 -7.60
N GLU A 53 -2.08 -3.95 -6.32
CA GLU A 53 -1.94 -5.26 -5.65
C GLU A 53 -2.61 -6.42 -6.39
N TYR A 54 -3.70 -6.14 -7.11
CA TYR A 54 -4.34 -7.09 -8.00
C TYR A 54 -3.40 -7.64 -9.10
N ARG A 55 -2.53 -6.80 -9.69
CA ARG A 55 -1.52 -7.27 -10.66
C ARG A 55 -0.47 -8.16 -10.00
N ILE A 56 -0.12 -7.91 -8.73
CA ILE A 56 0.81 -8.76 -7.98
C ILE A 56 0.19 -10.15 -7.82
N MET A 57 -1.09 -10.24 -7.50
CA MET A 57 -1.83 -11.52 -7.45
C MET A 57 -1.83 -12.23 -8.81
N GLU A 58 -2.09 -11.51 -9.91
CA GLU A 58 -2.06 -12.09 -11.27
C GLU A 58 -0.68 -12.66 -11.61
N LYS A 59 0.39 -11.89 -11.38
CA LYS A 59 1.76 -12.34 -11.65
C LYS A 59 2.15 -13.52 -10.76
N PHE A 60 1.72 -13.54 -9.50
CA PHE A 60 1.97 -14.68 -8.61
C PHE A 60 1.32 -15.95 -9.14
N CYS A 61 0.03 -15.90 -9.52
CA CYS A 61 -0.66 -17.08 -10.07
C CYS A 61 0.09 -17.62 -11.29
N LEU A 62 0.52 -16.73 -12.20
CA LEU A 62 1.27 -17.08 -13.41
C LEU A 62 2.71 -17.54 -13.16
N SER A 63 3.25 -17.34 -11.95
CA SER A 63 4.60 -17.76 -11.57
C SER A 63 4.67 -19.18 -11.00
N LEU A 64 3.51 -19.80 -10.73
CA LEU A 64 3.42 -21.16 -10.20
C LEU A 64 3.80 -22.18 -11.27
N ASN A 65 4.55 -23.21 -10.87
CA ASN A 65 4.97 -24.28 -11.78
C ASN A 65 3.88 -25.33 -12.04
N ASP A 66 2.81 -25.33 -11.25
CA ASP A 66 1.67 -26.24 -11.39
C ASP A 66 0.58 -25.56 -12.22
N ASP A 67 0.40 -26.03 -13.45
CA ASP A 67 -0.55 -25.46 -14.41
C ASP A 67 -2.00 -25.51 -13.90
N GLU A 68 -2.40 -26.59 -13.21
CA GLU A 68 -3.76 -26.73 -12.67
C GLU A 68 -4.00 -25.75 -11.52
N MET A 69 -3.02 -25.63 -10.63
CA MET A 69 -3.05 -24.66 -9.53
C MET A 69 -3.04 -23.22 -10.04
N CYS A 70 -2.21 -22.92 -11.05
CA CYS A 70 -2.14 -21.62 -11.72
C CYS A 70 -3.51 -21.24 -12.29
N ASP A 71 -4.12 -22.09 -13.11
CA ASP A 71 -5.43 -21.84 -13.72
C ASP A 71 -6.52 -21.65 -12.66
N THR A 72 -6.50 -22.46 -11.61
CA THR A 72 -7.46 -22.38 -10.50
C THR A 72 -7.36 -21.05 -9.78
N LEU A 73 -6.16 -20.69 -9.29
CA LEU A 73 -5.95 -19.44 -8.56
C LEU A 73 -6.21 -18.22 -9.45
N TYR A 74 -5.80 -18.26 -10.71
CA TYR A 74 -6.02 -17.19 -11.66
C TYR A 74 -7.51 -16.96 -11.95
N SER A 75 -8.33 -18.01 -11.94
CA SER A 75 -9.79 -17.88 -12.04
C SER A 75 -10.42 -17.28 -10.77
N LEU A 76 -9.89 -17.61 -9.59
CA LEU A 76 -10.40 -17.16 -8.30
C LEU A 76 -10.20 -15.66 -8.07
N ILE A 77 -9.16 -15.08 -8.67
CA ILE A 77 -8.88 -13.64 -8.55
C ILE A 77 -9.77 -12.80 -9.46
N LYS A 78 -10.63 -13.37 -10.31
CA LYS A 78 -11.51 -12.56 -11.18
C LYS A 78 -12.80 -12.15 -10.47
N GLY A 79 -13.20 -10.89 -10.60
CA GLY A 79 -14.49 -10.37 -10.13
C GLY A 79 -14.53 -9.98 -8.64
N SER A 80 -15.72 -9.70 -8.12
CA SER A 80 -15.90 -9.28 -6.73
C SER A 80 -15.49 -10.38 -5.73
N GLY A 81 -14.96 -9.96 -4.58
CA GLY A 81 -14.48 -10.88 -3.54
C GLY A 81 -13.24 -11.69 -3.91
N ALA A 82 -12.51 -11.30 -4.97
CA ALA A 82 -11.27 -11.94 -5.41
C ALA A 82 -10.25 -12.12 -4.28
N PHE A 83 -9.97 -11.06 -3.54
CA PHE A 83 -8.99 -11.07 -2.44
C PHE A 83 -9.31 -12.13 -1.37
N GLY A 84 -10.57 -12.23 -0.96
CA GLY A 84 -10.99 -13.20 0.04
C GLY A 84 -10.87 -14.65 -0.46
N ARG A 85 -11.32 -14.90 -1.71
CA ARG A 85 -11.22 -16.23 -2.34
C ARG A 85 -9.77 -16.67 -2.52
N PHE A 86 -8.93 -15.77 -3.02
CA PHE A 86 -7.50 -16.02 -3.18
C PHE A 86 -6.83 -16.33 -1.85
N LYS A 87 -7.11 -15.54 -0.80
CA LYS A 87 -6.55 -15.78 0.55
C LYS A 87 -6.95 -17.15 1.10
N ASN A 88 -8.19 -17.57 0.90
CA ASN A 88 -8.62 -18.90 1.33
C ASN A 88 -7.87 -19.99 0.54
N ALA A 89 -7.75 -19.83 -0.78
CA ALA A 89 -7.10 -20.82 -1.65
C ALA A 89 -5.61 -20.99 -1.34
N ILE A 90 -4.85 -19.91 -1.12
CA ILE A 90 -3.42 -20.04 -0.78
C ILE A 90 -3.18 -20.83 0.53
N HIS A 91 -4.14 -20.79 1.46
CA HIS A 91 -4.08 -21.59 2.68
C HIS A 91 -4.53 -23.04 2.44
N GLU A 92 -5.50 -23.26 1.56
CA GLU A 92 -5.95 -24.61 1.17
C GLU A 92 -4.87 -25.39 0.41
N TYR A 93 -4.12 -24.70 -0.46
CA TYR A 93 -3.01 -25.26 -1.23
C TYR A 93 -1.66 -25.27 -0.49
N ASP A 94 -1.60 -24.77 0.75
CA ASP A 94 -0.37 -24.68 1.56
C ASP A 94 0.76 -23.85 0.91
N ILE A 95 0.40 -22.80 0.16
CA ILE A 95 1.33 -21.89 -0.55
C ILE A 95 1.28 -20.46 0.01
N ALA A 96 0.71 -20.29 1.20
CA ALA A 96 0.53 -18.96 1.81
C ALA A 96 1.88 -18.27 2.05
N ASP A 97 2.89 -19.00 2.49
CA ASP A 97 4.24 -18.46 2.71
C ASP A 97 4.90 -18.01 1.39
N ASP A 98 4.72 -18.78 0.32
CA ASP A 98 5.20 -18.42 -1.02
C ASP A 98 4.53 -17.13 -1.51
N TRP A 99 3.22 -17.00 -1.31
CA TRP A 99 2.50 -15.77 -1.62
C TRP A 99 3.02 -14.58 -0.81
N TYR A 100 3.16 -14.70 0.51
CA TYR A 100 3.59 -13.59 1.35
C TYR A 100 5.01 -13.14 1.02
N LYS A 101 5.90 -14.09 0.70
CA LYS A 101 7.24 -13.79 0.21
C LYS A 101 7.19 -13.04 -1.12
N TYR A 102 6.47 -13.58 -2.11
CA TYR A 102 6.33 -12.97 -3.44
C TYR A 102 5.75 -11.54 -3.35
N ARG A 103 4.71 -11.36 -2.53
CA ARG A 103 4.08 -10.06 -2.29
C ARG A 103 5.06 -9.07 -1.68
N ASN A 104 5.83 -9.48 -0.67
CA ASN A 104 6.80 -8.61 -0.02
C ASN A 104 7.91 -8.20 -0.98
N ASP A 105 8.42 -9.14 -1.79
CA ASP A 105 9.44 -8.86 -2.80
C ASP A 105 8.91 -7.86 -3.85
N ALA A 106 7.69 -8.06 -4.34
CA ALA A 106 7.05 -7.13 -5.28
C ALA A 106 6.79 -5.73 -4.67
N LEU A 107 6.35 -5.65 -3.41
CA LEU A 107 6.17 -4.36 -2.72
C LEU A 107 7.50 -3.64 -2.50
N LYS A 108 8.56 -4.39 -2.23
CA LYS A 108 9.91 -3.85 -2.09
C LYS A 108 10.43 -3.30 -3.42
N GLU A 109 10.21 -4.00 -4.53
CA GLU A 109 10.54 -3.48 -5.87
C GLU A 109 9.81 -2.16 -6.15
N ILE A 110 8.50 -2.08 -5.88
CA ILE A 110 7.72 -0.84 -6.05
C ILE A 110 8.25 0.29 -5.16
N ALA A 111 8.61 -0.01 -3.90
CA ALA A 111 9.17 0.99 -3.00
C ALA A 111 10.54 1.51 -3.49
N ILE A 112 11.38 0.62 -4.01
CA ILE A 112 12.68 0.98 -4.60
C ILE A 112 12.49 1.85 -5.84
N GLU A 113 11.60 1.47 -6.75
CA GLU A 113 11.27 2.23 -7.96
C GLU A 113 10.77 3.63 -7.57
N TRP A 114 9.83 3.73 -6.62
CA TRP A 114 9.33 5.01 -6.15
C TRP A 114 10.44 5.88 -5.53
N CYS A 115 11.32 5.31 -4.71
CA CYS A 115 12.46 6.07 -4.18
C CYS A 115 13.38 6.59 -5.30
N GLN A 116 13.67 5.76 -6.30
CA GLN A 116 14.52 6.14 -7.44
C GLN A 116 13.87 7.25 -8.30
N GLU A 117 12.57 7.16 -8.56
CA GLU A 117 11.82 8.17 -9.32
C GLU A 117 11.79 9.54 -8.62
N ASN A 118 11.95 9.56 -7.30
CA ASN A 118 11.93 10.76 -6.47
C ASN A 118 13.32 11.17 -5.95
N ASP A 119 14.40 10.57 -6.46
CA ASP A 119 15.79 10.80 -6.04
C ASP A 119 16.02 10.63 -4.51
N ILE A 120 15.31 9.68 -3.89
CA ILE A 120 15.39 9.37 -2.46
C ILE A 120 16.41 8.24 -2.23
N GLU A 121 17.43 8.51 -1.43
CA GLU A 121 18.37 7.48 -0.97
C GLU A 121 17.69 6.51 0.01
N PHE A 122 17.95 5.21 -0.15
CA PHE A 122 17.43 4.16 0.72
C PHE A 122 18.51 3.14 1.06
N GLU A 123 18.37 2.50 2.23
CA GLU A 123 19.21 1.38 2.66
C GLU A 123 18.35 0.11 2.70
N ASP A 124 18.81 -0.94 2.02
CA ASP A 124 18.21 -2.26 2.12
C ASP A 124 18.72 -2.97 3.38
N LYS A 125 17.81 -3.44 4.24
CA LYS A 125 18.12 -4.09 5.52
C LYS A 125 17.79 -5.58 5.51
#